data_AF-Q6TFK2-F1
#
_entry.id   AF-Q6TFK2-F1
#
_cell.length_a   1.000
_cell.length_b   1.000
_cell.length_c   1.000
_cell.angle_alpha   90.00
_cell.angle_beta   90.00
_cell.angle_gamma   90.00
#
_symmetry.space_group_name_H-M   'P 1'
#
loop_
_entity.id
_entity.type
_entity.pdbx_description
1 polymer ?
#
loop_
_entity_poly.entity_id
_entity_poly.type
_entity_poly.pdbx_seq_one_letter_code
_entity_poly.pdbx_strand_id
1 'polypeptide(L)'
;ARGQEGTIYIDDGNELEFFEVLEMIRPDVVLTGPRVGALVKKLHLPYVNGHGYHNGPYMGFEGAVNMARDLYNAIYSPLMQLAAFDVRDDAPKAPAKTKEIEHLNEKVTNITTYIQERCLWQFHSRAWDREENINGVIKKAAELLRGERSVQETLTGKLHYADAKILVSELKRNLPWIKELDKERVKSVLESVKQNLVGIAISGSLNGEL
;
A
#
# COMPACT_ATOMS: atom_id res chain seq x y z
N ALA A 1 38.65 11.14 -12.30
CA ALA A 1 38.16 10.11 -13.25
C ALA A 1 36.85 10.60 -13.85
N ARG A 2 36.64 10.51 -15.16
CA ARG A 2 35.32 10.77 -15.77
C ARG A 2 34.57 9.44 -15.71
N GLY A 3 33.38 9.38 -15.11
CA GLY A 3 32.63 8.13 -15.15
C GLY A 3 31.85 7.97 -16.44
N GLN A 4 31.15 6.85 -16.51
CA GLN A 4 30.56 6.36 -17.75
C GLN A 4 29.23 7.06 -18.04
N GLU A 5 28.90 7.18 -19.32
CA GLU A 5 27.59 7.66 -19.75
C GLU A 5 26.48 6.79 -19.14
N GLY A 6 25.43 7.43 -18.61
CA GLY A 6 24.37 6.77 -17.84
C GLY A 6 24.65 6.64 -16.33
N THR A 7 25.84 7.02 -15.85
CA THR A 7 26.13 7.09 -14.41
C THR A 7 25.44 8.30 -13.79
N ILE A 8 24.74 8.09 -12.67
CA ILE A 8 24.09 9.15 -11.89
C ILE A 8 25.07 9.70 -10.85
N TYR A 9 25.20 11.02 -10.79
CA TYR A 9 26.02 11.74 -9.81
C TYR A 9 25.11 12.60 -8.95
N ILE A 10 25.16 12.39 -7.63
CA ILE A 10 24.32 13.11 -6.66
C ILE A 10 25.24 13.79 -5.66
N ASP A 11 24.96 15.05 -5.37
CA ASP A 11 25.57 15.82 -4.30
C ASP A 11 24.56 15.92 -3.15
N ASP A 12 25.03 15.72 -1.91
CA ASP A 12 24.21 15.71 -0.68
C ASP A 12 22.88 14.93 -0.77
N GLY A 13 22.94 13.75 -1.41
CA GLY A 13 21.76 12.95 -1.68
C GLY A 13 21.01 12.51 -0.42
N ASN A 14 19.68 12.62 -0.46
CA ASN A 14 18.82 12.21 0.65
C ASN A 14 18.25 10.79 0.46
N GLU A 15 17.53 10.27 1.46
CA GLU A 15 17.06 8.88 1.48
C GLU A 15 15.98 8.59 0.42
N LEU A 16 15.11 9.55 0.10
CA LEU A 16 14.07 9.36 -0.93
C LEU A 16 14.70 9.30 -2.33
N GLU A 17 15.61 10.22 -2.63
CA GLU A 17 16.38 10.22 -3.88
C GLU A 17 17.18 8.92 -4.04
N PHE A 18 17.69 8.38 -2.93
CA PHE A 18 18.40 7.11 -2.96
C PHE A 18 17.49 5.96 -3.43
N PHE A 19 16.25 5.88 -2.95
CA PHE A 19 15.29 4.87 -3.43
C PHE A 19 14.94 5.06 -4.91
N GLU A 20 14.72 6.30 -5.36
CA GLU A 20 14.48 6.59 -6.78
C GLU A 20 15.64 6.12 -7.66
N VAL A 21 16.89 6.37 -7.23
CA VAL A 21 18.07 5.88 -7.95
C VAL A 21 18.15 4.36 -7.96
N LEU A 22 17.88 3.69 -6.83
CA LEU A 22 17.88 2.22 -6.78
C LEU A 22 16.89 1.61 -7.78
N GLU A 23 15.72 2.23 -7.96
CA GLU A 23 14.73 1.79 -8.95
C GLU A 23 15.19 2.03 -10.39
N MET A 24 15.83 3.18 -10.65
CA MET A 24 16.32 3.56 -11.97
C MET A 24 17.47 2.66 -12.45
N ILE A 25 18.45 2.38 -11.60
CA ILE A 25 19.68 1.70 -12.00
C ILE A 25 19.72 0.21 -11.65
N ARG A 26 18.89 -0.24 -10.69
CA ARG A 26 18.83 -1.63 -10.19
C ARG A 26 20.22 -2.23 -9.95
N PRO A 27 20.98 -1.72 -8.97
CA PRO A 27 22.36 -2.14 -8.77
C PRO A 27 22.43 -3.57 -8.20
N ASP A 28 23.47 -4.32 -8.52
CA ASP A 28 23.69 -5.66 -7.93
C ASP A 28 24.25 -5.60 -6.49
N VAL A 29 24.91 -4.49 -6.13
CA VAL A 29 25.50 -4.27 -4.80
C VAL A 29 25.62 -2.78 -4.51
N VAL A 30 25.44 -2.41 -3.23
CA VAL A 30 25.59 -1.02 -2.77
C VAL A 30 26.81 -0.89 -1.85
N LEU A 31 27.70 0.05 -2.14
CA LEU A 31 28.78 0.42 -1.23
C LEU A 31 28.36 1.65 -0.42
N THR A 32 28.03 1.45 0.86
CA THR A 32 27.46 2.50 1.72
C THR A 32 27.74 2.23 3.21
N GLY A 33 27.32 3.12 4.10
CA GLY A 33 27.43 2.92 5.55
C GLY A 33 26.47 1.83 6.06
N PRO A 34 26.74 1.26 7.25
CA PRO A 34 25.97 0.11 7.77
C PRO A 34 24.48 0.41 7.98
N ARG A 35 24.12 1.66 8.32
CA ARG A 35 22.71 2.09 8.47
C ARG A 35 21.93 1.96 7.16
N VAL A 36 22.47 2.53 6.09
CA VAL A 36 21.85 2.47 4.76
C VAL A 36 21.94 1.04 4.20
N GLY A 37 23.02 0.32 4.48
CA GLY A 37 23.17 -1.10 4.15
C GLY A 37 22.07 -1.98 4.76
N ALA A 38 21.68 -1.71 6.00
CA ALA A 38 20.57 -2.42 6.65
C ALA A 38 19.21 -2.09 6.01
N LEU A 39 19.04 -0.87 5.48
CA LEU A 39 17.85 -0.44 4.77
C LEU A 39 17.70 -1.17 3.42
N VAL A 40 18.72 -1.12 2.57
CA VAL A 40 18.67 -1.75 1.23
C VAL A 40 18.56 -3.27 1.27
N LYS A 41 18.98 -3.90 2.37
CA LYS A 41 18.78 -5.34 2.59
C LYS A 41 17.31 -5.74 2.58
N LYS A 42 16.39 -4.83 2.94
CA LYS A 42 14.93 -5.05 2.84
C LYS A 42 14.42 -5.11 1.41
N LEU A 43 15.19 -4.58 0.47
CA LEU A 43 14.95 -4.64 -0.97
C LEU A 43 15.68 -5.82 -1.63
N HIS A 44 16.22 -6.75 -0.84
CA HIS A 44 17.06 -7.87 -1.31
C HIS A 44 18.33 -7.43 -2.05
N LEU A 45 18.82 -6.22 -1.74
CA LEU A 45 20.09 -5.73 -2.24
C LEU A 45 21.20 -5.97 -1.22
N PRO A 46 22.29 -6.66 -1.60
CA PRO A 46 23.44 -6.81 -0.73
C PRO A 46 24.23 -5.49 -0.66
N TYR A 47 24.97 -5.31 0.44
CA TYR A 47 25.81 -4.13 0.63
C TYR A 47 27.20 -4.49 1.12
N VAL A 48 28.19 -3.65 0.79
CA VAL A 48 29.52 -3.66 1.39
C VAL A 48 29.76 -2.32 2.10
N ASN A 49 30.33 -2.34 3.31
CA ASN A 49 30.58 -1.10 4.05
C ASN A 49 31.69 -0.29 3.36
N GLY A 50 31.30 0.78 2.67
CA GLY A 50 32.21 1.64 1.92
C GLY A 50 33.07 2.57 2.78
N HIS A 51 32.73 2.73 4.07
CA HIS A 51 33.45 3.61 5.00
C HIS A 51 34.43 2.83 5.89
N GLY A 52 33.94 1.77 6.53
CA GLY A 52 34.68 1.01 7.55
C GLY A 52 35.13 -0.38 7.11
N TYR A 53 34.87 -0.76 5.86
CA TYR A 53 35.07 -2.10 5.32
C TYR A 53 34.16 -3.15 5.96
N HIS A 54 33.96 -4.27 5.27
CA HIS A 54 33.53 -5.52 5.92
C HIS A 54 34.75 -6.25 6.46
N ASN A 55 35.65 -6.71 5.57
CA ASN A 55 36.86 -7.45 5.92
C ASN A 55 38.09 -6.78 5.29
N GLY A 56 38.41 -5.57 5.76
CA GLY A 56 39.53 -4.77 5.27
C GLY A 56 40.93 -5.33 5.63
N PRO A 57 42.00 -4.60 5.28
CA PRO A 57 41.99 -3.31 4.58
C PRO A 57 41.67 -3.46 3.08
N TYR A 58 41.15 -2.39 2.46
CA TYR A 58 40.87 -2.37 1.01
C TYR A 58 41.94 -1.64 0.17
N MET A 59 42.87 -0.93 0.80
CA MET A 59 43.95 -0.22 0.09
C MET A 59 45.12 -1.16 -0.23
N GLY A 60 45.81 -0.89 -1.35
CA GLY A 60 46.97 -1.65 -1.80
C GLY A 60 46.60 -2.90 -2.60
N PHE A 61 47.60 -3.64 -3.07
CA PHE A 61 47.40 -4.79 -3.95
C PHE A 61 46.55 -5.89 -3.31
N GLU A 62 46.89 -6.30 -2.08
CA GLU A 62 46.12 -7.29 -1.33
C GLU A 62 44.75 -6.74 -0.91
N GLY A 63 44.68 -5.45 -0.57
CA GLY A 63 43.42 -4.84 -0.18
C GLY A 63 42.38 -4.82 -1.30
N ALA A 64 42.80 -4.62 -2.54
CA ALA A 64 41.91 -4.73 -3.69
C ALA A 64 41.32 -6.15 -3.83
N VAL A 65 42.12 -7.19 -3.52
CA VAL A 65 41.65 -8.58 -3.51
C VAL A 65 40.66 -8.82 -2.36
N ASN A 66 40.89 -8.24 -1.18
CA ASN A 66 39.95 -8.30 -0.06
C ASN A 66 38.60 -7.65 -0.39
N MET A 67 38.63 -6.48 -1.04
CA MET A 67 37.41 -5.80 -1.51
C MET A 67 36.67 -6.64 -2.55
N ALA A 68 37.39 -7.22 -3.52
CA ALA A 68 36.79 -8.09 -4.53
C ALA A 68 36.14 -9.34 -3.90
N ARG A 69 36.78 -9.94 -2.89
CA ARG A 69 36.22 -11.06 -2.11
C ARG A 69 34.92 -10.66 -1.41
N ASP A 70 34.89 -9.50 -0.77
CA ASP A 70 33.69 -9.03 -0.06
C ASP A 70 32.54 -8.71 -1.03
N LEU A 71 32.83 -8.09 -2.18
CA LEU A 71 31.83 -7.88 -3.24
C LEU A 71 31.30 -9.21 -3.78
N TYR A 72 32.18 -10.17 -4.06
CA TYR A 72 31.80 -11.50 -4.53
C TYR A 72 30.85 -12.20 -3.55
N ASN A 73 31.23 -12.26 -2.27
CA ASN A 73 30.40 -12.91 -1.26
C ASN A 73 29.05 -12.21 -1.04
N ALA A 74 29.02 -10.88 -1.19
CA ALA A 74 27.80 -10.09 -1.08
C ALA A 74 26.82 -10.39 -2.24
N ILE A 75 27.30 -10.37 -3.48
CA ILE A 75 26.50 -10.60 -4.70
C ILE A 75 26.03 -12.06 -4.77
N TYR A 76 26.93 -13.01 -4.53
CA TYR A 76 26.65 -14.44 -4.67
C TYR A 76 26.14 -15.11 -3.37
N SER A 77 25.57 -14.32 -2.46
CA SER A 77 25.02 -14.84 -1.21
C SER A 77 23.75 -15.68 -1.45
N PRO A 78 23.69 -16.95 -0.99
CA PRO A 78 22.48 -17.75 -1.07
C PRO A 78 21.29 -17.13 -0.34
N LEU A 79 21.55 -16.32 0.69
CA LEU A 79 20.51 -15.64 1.47
C LEU A 79 19.68 -14.68 0.61
N MET A 80 20.28 -14.02 -0.39
CA MET A 80 19.55 -13.11 -1.28
C MET A 80 18.58 -13.88 -2.18
N GLN A 81 18.96 -15.09 -2.62
CA GLN A 81 18.08 -15.97 -3.40
C GLN A 81 16.94 -16.52 -2.55
N LEU A 82 17.24 -16.92 -1.30
CA LEU A 82 16.23 -17.43 -0.37
C LEU A 82 15.24 -16.35 0.08
N ALA A 83 15.69 -15.10 0.25
CA ALA A 83 14.82 -14.00 0.66
C ALA A 83 13.76 -13.64 -0.39
N ALA A 84 14.06 -13.87 -1.67
CA ALA A 84 13.11 -13.65 -2.77
C ALA A 84 11.99 -14.71 -2.83
N PHE A 85 12.16 -15.84 -2.14
CA PHE A 85 11.19 -16.94 -2.16
C PHE A 85 10.07 -16.73 -1.13
N ASP A 86 8.83 -16.68 -1.61
CA ASP A 86 7.66 -16.72 -0.73
C ASP A 86 7.26 -18.17 -0.46
N VAL A 87 7.43 -18.61 0.79
CA VAL A 87 7.09 -19.97 1.23
C VAL A 87 5.60 -20.33 1.02
N ARG A 88 4.73 -19.35 0.78
CA ARG A 88 3.32 -19.56 0.46
C ARG A 88 3.08 -19.96 -0.99
N ASP A 89 4.07 -19.81 -1.87
CA ASP A 89 3.93 -20.24 -3.26
C ASP A 89 3.83 -21.77 -3.40
N ASP A 90 4.42 -22.52 -2.46
CA ASP A 90 4.35 -24.00 -2.36
C ASP A 90 3.19 -24.50 -1.49
N ALA A 91 2.64 -23.65 -0.61
CA ALA A 91 1.38 -23.96 0.04
C ALA A 91 0.29 -24.11 -1.04
N PRO A 92 -0.76 -24.95 -0.86
CA PRO A 92 -1.91 -24.86 -1.72
C PRO A 92 -2.35 -23.40 -1.69
N LYS A 93 -2.10 -22.69 -2.81
CA LYS A 93 -2.49 -21.29 -2.94
C LYS A 93 -3.94 -21.27 -2.51
N ALA A 94 -4.26 -20.55 -1.43
CA ALA A 94 -5.65 -20.20 -1.15
C ALA A 94 -6.21 -19.80 -2.50
N PRO A 95 -7.27 -20.48 -2.98
CA PRO A 95 -7.58 -20.62 -4.39
C PRO A 95 -7.33 -19.29 -5.06
N ALA A 96 -6.36 -19.26 -5.99
CA ALA A 96 -5.87 -18.04 -6.61
C ALA A 96 -7.09 -17.15 -6.83
N LYS A 97 -7.20 -16.06 -6.05
CA LYS A 97 -8.38 -15.21 -6.08
C LYS A 97 -8.50 -14.83 -7.55
N THR A 98 -9.56 -15.31 -8.20
CA THR A 98 -9.75 -15.15 -9.65
C THR A 98 -9.50 -13.68 -9.98
N LYS A 99 -8.94 -13.33 -11.15
CA LYS A 99 -8.70 -11.91 -11.51
C LYS A 99 -9.91 -11.00 -11.22
N GLU A 100 -11.11 -11.55 -11.28
CA GLU A 100 -12.36 -10.92 -10.84
C GLU A 100 -12.40 -10.56 -9.34
N ILE A 101 -11.99 -11.44 -8.44
CA ILE A 101 -11.89 -11.20 -6.99
C ILE A 101 -10.80 -10.17 -6.67
N GLU A 102 -9.67 -10.18 -7.39
CA GLU A 102 -8.59 -9.20 -7.22
C GLU A 102 -9.04 -7.80 -7.64
N HIS A 103 -9.65 -7.69 -8.82
CA HIS A 103 -10.21 -6.44 -9.32
C HIS A 103 -11.40 -5.94 -8.47
N LEU A 104 -12.17 -6.85 -7.87
CA LEU A 104 -13.21 -6.49 -6.91
C LEU A 104 -12.62 -5.92 -5.62
N ASN A 105 -11.53 -6.50 -5.10
CA ASN A 105 -10.82 -5.98 -3.93
C ASN A 105 -10.23 -4.60 -4.22
N GLU A 106 -9.66 -4.38 -5.41
CA GLU A 106 -9.16 -3.06 -5.83
C GLU A 106 -10.27 -2.00 -5.80
N LYS A 107 -11.45 -2.32 -6.34
CA LYS A 107 -12.64 -1.43 -6.29
C LYS A 107 -13.07 -1.11 -4.85
N VAL A 108 -13.09 -2.12 -3.99
CA VAL A 108 -13.41 -1.95 -2.56
C VAL A 108 -12.39 -1.05 -1.88
N THR A 109 -11.09 -1.27 -2.13
CA THR A 109 -9.99 -0.45 -1.59
C THR A 109 -10.14 1.00 -2.04
N ASN A 110 -10.34 1.25 -3.34
CA ASN A 110 -10.47 2.60 -3.88
C ASN A 110 -11.60 3.40 -3.22
N ILE A 111 -12.77 2.78 -3.04
CA ILE A 111 -13.90 3.43 -2.35
C ILE A 111 -13.60 3.62 -0.86
N THR A 112 -13.02 2.62 -0.20
CA THR A 112 -12.67 2.71 1.23
C THR A 112 -11.69 3.86 1.48
N THR A 113 -10.62 3.95 0.69
CA THR A 113 -9.62 5.03 0.77
C THR A 113 -10.27 6.39 0.55
N TYR A 114 -11.11 6.53 -0.49
CA TYR A 114 -11.82 7.78 -0.75
C TYR A 114 -12.66 8.23 0.46
N ILE A 115 -13.40 7.30 1.08
CA ILE A 115 -14.21 7.59 2.27
C ILE A 115 -13.32 8.02 3.44
N GLN A 116 -12.23 7.30 3.69
CA GLN A 116 -11.29 7.64 4.77
C GLN A 116 -10.70 9.05 4.62
N GLU A 117 -10.44 9.49 3.39
CA GLU A 117 -9.85 10.81 3.11
C GLU A 117 -10.86 11.97 3.13
N ARG A 118 -12.14 11.71 2.81
CA ARG A 118 -13.11 12.77 2.49
C ARG A 118 -14.35 12.80 3.35
N CYS A 119 -14.69 11.69 4.01
CA CYS A 119 -15.88 11.60 4.85
C CYS A 119 -15.50 11.74 6.32
N LEU A 120 -16.38 12.33 7.13
CA LEU A 120 -16.19 12.45 8.58
C LEU A 120 -17.19 11.64 9.38
N TRP A 121 -18.30 11.21 8.77
CA TRP A 121 -19.39 10.50 9.45
C TRP A 121 -18.96 9.14 10.03
N GLN A 122 -17.86 8.56 9.55
CA GLN A 122 -17.26 7.33 10.10
C GLN A 122 -16.39 7.56 11.34
N PHE A 123 -16.12 8.82 11.73
CA PHE A 123 -15.22 9.18 12.83
C PHE A 123 -15.94 9.84 14.02
N HIS A 124 -17.24 9.59 14.19
CA HIS A 124 -18.00 10.05 15.35
C HIS A 124 -17.40 9.58 16.69
N SER A 125 -17.81 10.20 17.80
CA SER A 125 -17.16 10.01 19.10
C SER A 125 -17.38 8.64 19.73
N ARG A 126 -18.44 7.91 19.36
CA ARG A 126 -18.81 6.61 19.98
C ARG A 126 -18.91 5.51 18.94
N ALA A 127 -18.62 4.27 19.35
CA ALA A 127 -18.69 3.11 18.46
C ALA A 127 -20.08 2.93 17.82
N TRP A 128 -21.16 3.06 18.60
CA TRP A 128 -22.53 2.90 18.09
C TRP A 128 -22.92 4.00 17.10
N ASP A 129 -22.45 5.25 17.30
CA ASP A 129 -22.69 6.35 16.37
C ASP A 129 -21.95 6.12 15.05
N ARG A 130 -20.71 5.60 15.11
CA ARG A 130 -19.96 5.20 13.91
C ARG A 130 -20.69 4.10 13.16
N GLU A 131 -21.16 3.08 13.88
CA GLU A 131 -21.87 1.95 13.29
C GLU A 131 -23.18 2.38 12.62
N GLU A 132 -23.99 3.23 13.28
CA GLU A 132 -25.23 3.78 12.72
C GLU A 132 -24.96 4.55 11.42
N ASN A 133 -23.98 5.46 11.45
CA ASN A 133 -23.64 6.28 10.29
C ASN A 133 -23.06 5.45 9.14
N ILE A 134 -22.12 4.53 9.42
CA ILE A 134 -21.56 3.64 8.39
C ILE A 134 -22.66 2.81 7.74
N ASN A 135 -23.53 2.18 8.54
CA ASN A 135 -24.63 1.38 8.01
C ASN A 135 -25.64 2.21 7.22
N GLY A 136 -26.01 3.38 7.76
CA GLY A 136 -26.99 4.28 7.18
C GLY A 136 -26.55 4.89 5.85
N VAL A 137 -25.37 5.52 5.83
CA VAL A 137 -24.83 6.22 4.66
C VAL A 137 -24.53 5.22 3.54
N ILE A 138 -23.87 4.09 3.84
CA ILE A 138 -23.55 3.09 2.82
C ILE A 138 -24.81 2.46 2.23
N LYS A 139 -25.84 2.19 3.04
CA LYS A 139 -27.14 1.70 2.56
C LYS A 139 -27.77 2.70 1.59
N LYS A 140 -27.82 3.99 1.94
CA LYS A 140 -28.37 5.03 1.07
C LYS A 140 -27.54 5.23 -0.20
N ALA A 141 -26.23 5.10 -0.12
CA ALA A 141 -25.34 5.15 -1.29
C ALA A 141 -25.62 3.98 -2.25
N ALA A 142 -25.86 2.77 -1.72
CA ALA A 142 -26.22 1.60 -2.51
C ALA A 142 -27.58 1.76 -3.21
N GLU A 143 -28.60 2.26 -2.49
CA GLU A 143 -29.92 2.58 -3.07
C GLU A 143 -29.78 3.58 -4.24
N LEU A 144 -29.01 4.65 -4.04
CA LEU A 144 -28.77 5.69 -5.05
C LEU A 144 -28.01 5.20 -6.29
N LEU A 145 -26.95 4.40 -6.12
CA LEU A 145 -26.18 3.85 -7.23
C LEU A 145 -26.99 2.83 -8.04
N ARG A 146 -27.90 2.09 -7.40
CA ARG A 146 -28.80 1.14 -8.06
C ARG A 146 -30.01 1.79 -8.74
N GLY A 147 -30.15 3.11 -8.60
CA GLY A 147 -31.24 3.90 -9.17
C GLY A 147 -32.58 3.70 -8.45
N GLU A 148 -32.54 3.27 -7.19
CA GLU A 148 -33.74 3.02 -6.38
C GLU A 148 -34.26 4.33 -5.79
N ARG A 149 -35.58 4.49 -5.74
CA ARG A 149 -36.22 5.63 -5.07
C ARG A 149 -36.36 5.30 -3.58
N SER A 150 -35.57 5.96 -2.75
CA SER A 150 -35.68 5.83 -1.29
C SER A 150 -36.65 6.87 -0.73
N VAL A 151 -37.67 6.45 0.03
CA VAL A 151 -38.50 7.36 0.83
C VAL A 151 -37.78 7.63 2.16
N GLN A 152 -37.72 8.90 2.58
CA GLN A 152 -37.00 9.32 3.79
C GLN A 152 -38.00 9.81 4.85
N GLU A 153 -38.48 8.88 5.67
CA GLU A 153 -39.53 9.15 6.66
C GLU A 153 -38.98 9.78 7.94
N THR A 154 -37.73 9.45 8.31
CA THR A 154 -37.10 9.91 9.56
C THR A 154 -36.05 10.99 9.32
N LEU A 155 -35.75 11.79 10.36
CA LEU A 155 -34.68 12.79 10.32
C LEU A 155 -33.31 12.15 10.09
N THR A 156 -33.01 11.04 10.78
CA THR A 156 -31.78 10.27 10.58
C THR A 156 -31.69 9.74 9.14
N GLY A 157 -32.80 9.25 8.57
CA GLY A 157 -32.84 8.82 7.16
C GLY A 157 -32.50 9.95 6.19
N LYS A 158 -33.02 11.17 6.45
CA LYS A 158 -32.69 12.36 5.66
C LYS A 158 -31.21 12.74 5.77
N LEU A 159 -30.62 12.63 6.97
CA LEU A 159 -29.20 12.89 7.20
C LEU A 159 -28.32 11.90 6.42
N HIS A 160 -28.57 10.59 6.59
CA HIS A 160 -27.84 9.55 5.86
C HIS A 160 -27.98 9.71 4.34
N TYR A 161 -29.16 10.13 3.86
CA TYR A 161 -29.39 10.42 2.45
C TYR A 161 -28.56 11.61 1.95
N ALA A 162 -28.42 12.67 2.76
CA ALA A 162 -27.63 13.84 2.38
C ALA A 162 -26.14 13.47 2.20
N ASP A 163 -25.55 12.78 3.18
CA ASP A 163 -24.16 12.31 3.10
C ASP A 163 -23.97 11.34 1.93
N ALA A 164 -24.89 10.38 1.76
CA ALA A 164 -24.85 9.43 0.66
C ALA A 164 -24.95 10.09 -0.71
N LYS A 165 -25.76 11.16 -0.85
CA LYS A 165 -25.90 11.89 -2.12
C LYS A 165 -24.60 12.58 -2.50
N ILE A 166 -23.91 13.19 -1.55
CA ILE A 166 -22.60 13.82 -1.76
C ILE A 166 -21.58 12.73 -2.13
N LEU A 167 -21.50 11.66 -1.33
CA LEU A 167 -20.60 10.54 -1.59
C LEU A 167 -20.81 9.96 -3.00
N VAL A 168 -22.04 9.64 -3.39
CA VAL A 168 -22.33 9.07 -4.72
C VAL A 168 -22.00 10.04 -5.85
N SER A 169 -22.25 11.34 -5.68
CA SER A 169 -21.86 12.35 -6.66
C SER A 169 -20.34 12.37 -6.87
N GLU A 170 -19.59 12.34 -5.78
CA GLU A 170 -18.13 12.34 -5.79
C GLU A 170 -17.55 11.05 -6.35
N LEU A 171 -18.05 9.88 -5.95
CA LEU A 171 -17.61 8.60 -6.50
C LEU A 171 -17.85 8.55 -8.01
N LYS A 172 -18.99 9.05 -8.51
CA LYS A 172 -19.26 9.14 -9.95
C LYS A 172 -18.33 10.10 -10.70
N ARG A 173 -17.74 11.07 -10.01
CA ARG A 173 -16.79 12.03 -10.58
C ARG A 173 -15.37 11.46 -10.59
N ASN A 174 -14.93 10.88 -9.48
CA ASN A 174 -13.55 10.48 -9.25
C ASN A 174 -13.28 9.02 -9.64
N LEU A 175 -14.31 8.17 -9.68
CA LEU A 175 -14.24 6.74 -10.01
C LEU A 175 -15.24 6.39 -11.14
N PRO A 176 -14.93 6.72 -12.41
CA PRO A 176 -15.87 6.58 -13.53
C PRO A 176 -16.46 5.17 -13.69
N TRP A 177 -15.68 4.14 -13.40
CA TRP A 177 -16.07 2.72 -13.48
C TRP A 177 -17.26 2.36 -12.59
N ILE A 178 -17.61 3.17 -11.58
CA ILE A 178 -18.75 2.91 -10.71
C ILE A 178 -20.09 2.95 -11.47
N LYS A 179 -20.14 3.67 -12.61
CA LYS A 179 -21.33 3.76 -13.47
C LYS A 179 -21.55 2.51 -14.31
N GLU A 180 -20.51 1.69 -14.47
CA GLU A 180 -20.50 0.49 -15.31
C GLU A 180 -20.84 -0.78 -14.51
N LEU A 181 -20.93 -0.67 -13.17
CA LEU A 181 -21.28 -1.79 -12.31
C LEU A 181 -22.77 -2.12 -12.41
N ASP A 182 -23.08 -3.41 -12.48
CA ASP A 182 -24.44 -3.90 -12.31
C ASP A 182 -24.92 -3.76 -10.86
N LYS A 183 -26.24 -3.82 -10.68
CA LYS A 183 -26.89 -3.55 -9.38
C LYS A 183 -26.47 -4.52 -8.27
N GLU A 184 -26.20 -5.78 -8.60
CA GLU A 184 -25.78 -6.79 -7.62
C GLU A 184 -24.32 -6.57 -7.21
N ARG A 185 -23.44 -6.25 -8.18
CA ARG A 185 -22.04 -5.89 -7.88
C ARG A 185 -21.93 -4.62 -7.06
N VAL A 186 -22.73 -3.59 -7.32
CA VAL A 186 -22.76 -2.38 -6.48
C VAL A 186 -23.06 -2.74 -5.02
N LYS A 187 -24.07 -3.60 -4.79
CA LYS A 187 -24.44 -4.05 -3.45
C LYS A 187 -23.31 -4.81 -2.77
N SER A 188 -22.69 -5.76 -3.49
CA SER A 188 -21.58 -6.55 -2.96
C SER A 188 -20.36 -5.69 -2.61
N VAL A 189 -19.95 -4.78 -3.51
CA VAL A 189 -18.81 -3.88 -3.28
C VAL A 189 -19.05 -3.00 -2.07
N LEU A 190 -20.21 -2.37 -1.97
CA LEU A 190 -20.51 -1.48 -0.85
C LEU A 190 -20.66 -2.21 0.48
N GLU A 191 -21.16 -3.44 0.48
CA GLU A 191 -21.16 -4.27 1.67
C GLU A 191 -19.73 -4.57 2.14
N SER A 192 -18.81 -4.91 1.22
CA SER A 192 -17.39 -5.09 1.56
C SER A 192 -16.73 -3.80 2.06
N VAL A 193 -17.03 -2.66 1.44
CA VAL A 193 -16.58 -1.33 1.92
C VAL A 193 -17.06 -1.08 3.35
N LYS A 194 -18.33 -1.38 3.64
CA LYS A 194 -18.90 -1.25 4.99
C LYS A 194 -18.12 -2.06 6.02
N GLN A 195 -17.83 -3.33 5.70
CA GLN A 195 -17.06 -4.21 6.59
C GLN A 195 -15.64 -3.67 6.82
N ASN A 196 -14.98 -3.14 5.78
CA ASN A 196 -13.67 -2.50 5.94
C ASN A 196 -13.74 -1.26 6.84
N LEU A 197 -14.75 -0.41 6.66
CA LEU A 197 -14.93 0.80 7.48
C LEU A 197 -15.18 0.45 8.96
N VAL A 198 -16.02 -0.56 9.24
CA VAL A 198 -16.21 -1.07 10.62
C VAL A 198 -14.89 -1.63 11.17
N GLY A 199 -14.18 -2.41 10.35
CA GLY A 199 -12.86 -2.95 10.65
C GLY A 199 -11.88 -1.88 11.10
N ILE A 200 -11.84 -0.75 10.38
CA ILE A 200 -10.87 0.33 10.61
C ILE A 200 -11.32 1.29 11.70
N ALA A 201 -12.56 1.77 11.63
CA ALA A 201 -13.04 2.85 12.47
C ALA A 201 -13.60 2.37 13.82
N ILE A 202 -13.85 1.07 13.99
CA ILE A 202 -14.43 0.50 15.22
C ILE A 202 -13.53 -0.62 15.75
N SER A 203 -13.58 -1.82 15.18
CA SER A 203 -12.95 -3.01 15.80
C SER A 203 -11.42 -2.97 15.83
N GLY A 204 -10.79 -2.31 14.84
CA GLY A 204 -9.35 -2.12 14.76
C GLY A 204 -8.87 -0.75 15.25
N SER A 205 -9.78 0.09 15.76
CA SER A 205 -9.45 1.41 16.27
C SER A 205 -8.81 1.30 17.66
N LEU A 206 -7.69 2.01 17.86
CA LEU A 206 -7.02 2.10 19.16
C LEU A 206 -7.50 3.28 20.02
N ASN A 207 -8.57 3.96 19.61
CA ASN A 207 -9.14 5.05 20.39
C ASN A 207 -9.85 4.48 21.64
N GLY A 208 -9.27 4.73 22.81
CA GLY A 208 -9.81 4.28 24.10
C GLY A 208 -11.09 4.98 24.57
N GLU A 209 -11.57 5.99 23.83
CA GLU A 209 -12.84 6.69 24.11
C GLU A 209 -14.06 6.08 23.39
N LEU A 210 -13.83 5.12 22.49
CA LEU A 210 -14.89 4.55 21.64
C LEU A 210 -15.87 3.62 22.36
#